data_AF-A0A960YF24-F1
#
_entry.id   AF-A0A960YF24-F1
#
_cell.length_a   1.000
_cell.length_b   1.000
_cell.length_c   1.000
_cell.angle_alpha   90.00
_cell.angle_beta   90.00
_cell.angle_gamma   90.00
#
_symmetry.space_group_name_H-M   'P 1'
#
loop_
_entity.id
_entity.type
_entity.pdbx_description
1 polymer ?
#
loop_
_entity_poly.entity_id
_entity_poly.type
_entity_poly.pdbx_seq_one_letter_code
_entity_poly.pdbx_strand_id
1 'polypeptide(L)'
;AFFTTVVSFNAGVGEEAFFRGYLNHSISRRHGAIAGGFVSGLTFGLAHYGEENRAPVIQTLFGFYAAFLHQINGYDIRPGIALHFWWDIIAIAIELRKYKPDDNFSKNRREVHFMPTLYEYRF
;
A
#
# COMPACT_ATOMS: atom_id res chain seq x y z
N ALA A 1 9.88 -4.34 11.72
CA ALA A 1 10.56 -4.87 10.53
C ALA A 1 9.73 -5.95 9.85
N PHE A 2 9.51 -7.14 10.46
CA PHE A 2 8.78 -8.25 9.83
C PHE A 2 7.39 -7.87 9.30
N PHE A 3 6.56 -7.23 10.13
CA PHE A 3 5.21 -6.81 9.73
C PHE A 3 5.23 -5.88 8.49
N THR A 4 6.06 -4.83 8.53
CA THR A 4 6.23 -3.88 7.41
C THR A 4 6.63 -4.62 6.13
N THR A 5 7.60 -5.53 6.20
CA THR A 5 8.04 -6.31 5.03
C THR A 5 6.93 -7.18 4.44
N VAL A 6 6.16 -7.87 5.28
CA VAL A 6 5.06 -8.71 4.80
C VAL A 6 3.96 -7.86 4.15
N VAL A 7 3.58 -6.74 4.79
CA VAL A 7 2.56 -5.84 4.24
C VAL A 7 3.01 -5.26 2.91
N SER A 8 4.21 -4.68 2.84
CA SER A 8 4.77 -4.08 1.62
C SER A 8 4.91 -5.08 0.49
N PHE A 9 5.28 -6.34 0.77
CA PHE A 9 5.42 -7.35 -0.26
C PHE A 9 4.07 -7.79 -0.82
N ASN A 10 3.08 -8.01 0.04
CA ASN A 10 1.74 -8.39 -0.41
C ASN A 10 1.05 -7.27 -1.20
N ALA A 11 1.18 -6.02 -0.73
CA ALA A 11 0.69 -4.84 -1.46
C ALA A 11 1.37 -4.73 -2.83
N GLY A 12 2.71 -4.73 -2.87
CA GLY A 12 3.47 -4.67 -4.11
C GLY A 12 3.12 -5.78 -5.10
N VAL A 13 3.01 -7.03 -4.66
CA VAL A 13 2.63 -8.14 -5.56
C VAL A 13 1.19 -8.02 -6.03
N GLY A 14 0.23 -7.81 -5.12
CA GLY A 14 -1.19 -7.79 -5.43
C GLY A 14 -1.58 -6.62 -6.32
N GLU A 15 -1.12 -5.42 -5.97
CA GLU A 15 -1.44 -4.20 -6.72
C GLU A 15 -0.78 -4.20 -8.10
N GLU A 16 0.50 -4.55 -8.22
CA GLU A 16 1.15 -4.62 -9.53
C GLU A 16 0.54 -5.72 -10.42
N ALA A 17 0.15 -6.86 -9.85
CA ALA A 17 -0.54 -7.90 -10.60
C ALA A 17 -1.86 -7.39 -11.20
N PHE A 18 -2.66 -6.64 -10.43
CA PHE A 18 -3.91 -6.07 -10.92
C PHE A 18 -3.67 -4.90 -11.89
N PHE A 19 -3.00 -3.85 -11.44
CA PHE A 19 -2.90 -2.61 -12.21
C PHE A 19 -1.97 -2.75 -13.42
N ARG A 20 -0.81 -3.41 -13.27
CA ARG A 20 0.16 -3.56 -14.36
C ARG A 20 -0.10 -4.85 -15.14
N GLY A 21 -0.18 -5.98 -14.44
CA GLY A 21 -0.35 -7.31 -15.05
C GLY A 21 -1.68 -7.49 -15.79
N TYR A 22 -2.79 -7.00 -15.23
CA TYR A 22 -4.10 -7.10 -15.86
C TYR A 22 -4.52 -5.81 -16.58
N LEU A 23 -4.64 -4.69 -15.86
CA LEU A 23 -5.31 -3.49 -16.38
C LEU A 23 -4.49 -2.77 -17.46
N ASN A 24 -3.26 -2.35 -17.15
CA ASN A 24 -2.35 -1.70 -18.11
C ASN A 24 -2.11 -2.63 -19.30
N HIS A 25 -1.73 -3.88 -19.05
CA HIS A 25 -1.48 -4.87 -20.11
C HIS A 25 -2.68 -5.06 -21.05
N SER A 26 -3.88 -5.27 -20.51
CA SER A 26 -5.08 -5.56 -21.32
C SER A 26 -5.51 -4.35 -22.14
N ILE A 27 -5.47 -3.16 -21.56
CA ILE A 27 -5.83 -1.92 -22.27
C ILE A 27 -4.76 -1.57 -23.29
N SER A 28 -3.47 -1.69 -22.94
CA SER A 28 -2.38 -1.44 -23.89
C SER A 28 -2.45 -2.36 -25.11
N ARG A 29 -2.82 -3.63 -24.92
CA ARG A 29 -3.01 -4.57 -26.03
C ARG A 29 -4.15 -4.20 -26.98
N ARG A 30 -5.20 -3.54 -26.50
CA ARG A 30 -6.41 -3.21 -27.27
C ARG A 30 -6.42 -1.78 -27.82
N HIS A 31 -5.84 -0.84 -27.07
CA HIS A 31 -5.98 0.60 -27.29
C HIS A 31 -4.62 1.33 -27.30
N GLY A 32 -3.51 0.61 -27.20
CA GLY A 32 -2.15 1.16 -27.24
C GLY A 32 -1.59 1.54 -25.87
N ALA A 33 -0.26 1.61 -25.80
CA ALA A 33 0.50 1.83 -24.58
C ALA A 33 0.06 3.07 -23.80
N ILE A 34 -0.17 4.20 -24.48
CA ILE A 34 -0.58 5.46 -23.84
C ILE A 34 -1.91 5.30 -23.11
N ALA A 35 -2.92 4.69 -23.77
CA ALA A 35 -4.23 4.49 -23.15
C ALA A 35 -4.15 3.56 -21.94
N GLY A 36 -3.39 2.45 -22.04
CA GLY A 36 -3.20 1.54 -20.91
C GLY A 36 -2.50 2.19 -19.73
N GLY A 37 -1.45 2.98 -20.01
CA GLY A 37 -0.72 3.69 -18.96
C GLY A 37 -1.56 4.77 -18.29
N PHE A 38 -2.33 5.53 -19.07
CA PHE A 38 -3.22 6.55 -18.54
C PHE A 38 -4.32 5.96 -17.66
N VAL A 39 -5.03 4.94 -18.16
CA VAL A 39 -6.11 4.30 -17.37
C VAL A 39 -5.55 3.62 -16.13
N SER A 40 -4.44 2.89 -16.24
CA SER A 40 -3.83 2.22 -15.09
C SER A 40 -3.33 3.20 -14.03
N GLY A 41 -2.67 4.29 -14.42
CA GLY A 41 -2.14 5.26 -13.46
C GLY A 41 -3.23 6.07 -12.77
N LEU A 42 -4.26 6.49 -13.52
CA LEU A 42 -5.38 7.24 -12.96
C LEU A 42 -6.21 6.38 -12.00
N THR A 43 -6.52 5.14 -12.38
CA THR A 43 -7.26 4.21 -11.51
C THR A 43 -6.48 3.83 -10.25
N PHE A 44 -5.15 3.68 -10.36
CA PHE A 44 -4.29 3.48 -9.18
C PHE A 44 -4.37 4.66 -8.22
N GLY A 45 -4.28 5.90 -8.72
CA GLY A 45 -4.47 7.10 -7.92
C GLY A 45 -5.85 7.16 -7.26
N LEU A 46 -6.92 6.92 -8.02
CA LEU A 46 -8.30 6.91 -7.50
C LEU A 46 -8.52 5.86 -6.41
N ALA A 47 -7.88 4.68 -6.50
CA ALA A 47 -7.96 3.65 -5.48
C ALA A 47 -7.37 4.08 -4.13
N HIS A 48 -6.53 5.12 -4.12
CA HIS A 48 -5.91 5.68 -2.92
C HIS A 48 -6.65 6.92 -2.38
N TYR A 49 -7.78 7.30 -2.96
CA TYR A 49 -8.63 8.35 -2.43
C TYR A 49 -9.29 7.90 -1.13
N GLY A 50 -9.20 8.72 -0.09
CA GLY A 50 -9.81 8.45 1.20
C GLY A 50 -9.91 9.70 2.07
N GLU A 51 -10.48 9.56 3.27
CA GLU A 51 -10.64 10.70 4.20
C GLU A 51 -9.31 11.37 4.55
N GLU A 52 -8.28 10.56 4.79
CA GLU A 52 -6.91 11.00 5.09
C GLU A 52 -6.12 11.38 3.83
N ASN A 53 -6.59 11.02 2.63
CA ASN A 53 -5.92 11.29 1.36
C ASN A 53 -6.92 11.73 0.28
N ARG A 54 -7.43 12.96 0.40
CA ARG A 54 -8.43 13.52 -0.52
C ARG A 54 -7.88 13.89 -1.89
N ALA A 55 -6.57 13.95 -2.04
CA ALA A 55 -5.90 14.28 -3.29
C ALA A 55 -4.69 13.36 -3.48
N PRO A 56 -4.89 12.13 -3.99
CA PRO A 56 -3.86 11.10 -4.12
C PRO A 56 -2.88 11.38 -5.27
N VAL A 57 -2.28 12.57 -5.29
CA VAL A 57 -1.42 13.05 -6.38
C VAL A 57 -0.16 12.19 -6.47
N ILE A 58 0.47 11.88 -5.33
CA ILE A 58 1.70 11.06 -5.29
C ILE A 58 1.41 9.66 -5.83
N GLN A 59 0.30 9.05 -5.42
CA GLN A 59 -0.10 7.72 -5.86
C GLN A 59 -0.45 7.72 -7.35
N THR A 60 -1.12 8.76 -7.84
CA THR A 60 -1.42 8.92 -9.28
C THR A 60 -0.13 9.01 -10.10
N LEU A 61 0.83 9.83 -9.67
CA LEU A 61 2.14 9.96 -10.34
C LEU A 61 2.93 8.65 -10.29
N PHE A 62 2.93 7.97 -9.15
CA PHE A 62 3.52 6.64 -9.00
C PHE A 62 2.88 5.63 -9.95
N GLY A 63 1.55 5.63 -10.06
CA GLY A 63 0.81 4.77 -10.97
C GLY A 63 1.19 5.00 -12.45
N PHE A 64 1.33 6.25 -12.88
CA PHE A 64 1.82 6.56 -14.23
C PHE A 64 3.26 6.10 -14.43
N TYR A 65 4.14 6.35 -13.46
CA TYR A 65 5.54 5.92 -13.53
C TYR A 65 5.68 4.39 -13.59
N ALA A 66 4.95 3.65 -12.74
CA ALA A 66 4.94 2.20 -12.74
C ALA A 66 4.37 1.63 -14.04
N ALA A 67 3.34 2.27 -14.62
CA ALA A 67 2.81 1.87 -15.91
C ALA A 67 3.80 2.09 -17.07
N PHE A 68 4.54 3.21 -17.04
CA PHE A 68 5.63 3.48 -17.97
C PHE A 68 6.79 2.47 -17.80
N LEU A 69 7.21 2.23 -16.56
CA LEU A 69 8.26 1.26 -16.22
C LEU A 69 7.90 -0.14 -16.74
N HIS A 70 6.65 -0.56 -16.54
CA HIS A 70 6.12 -1.81 -17.05
C HIS A 70 6.25 -1.90 -18.58
N GLN A 71 5.93 -0.83 -19.31
CA GLN A 71 5.99 -0.81 -20.77
C GLN A 71 7.43 -0.89 -21.30
N ILE A 72 8.36 -0.10 -20.74
CA ILE A 72 9.76 -0.12 -21.19
C ILE A 72 10.49 -1.41 -20.84
N ASN A 73 9.99 -2.18 -19.86
CA ASN A 73 10.50 -3.50 -19.50
C ASN A 73 9.73 -4.64 -20.18
N GLY A 74 9.06 -4.38 -21.31
CA GLY A 74 8.40 -5.42 -22.09
C GLY A 74 7.20 -6.06 -21.38
N TYR A 75 6.47 -5.28 -20.57
CA TYR A 75 5.35 -5.72 -19.75
C TYR A 75 5.73 -6.74 -18.65
N ASP A 76 6.96 -6.67 -18.13
CA ASP A 76 7.37 -7.38 -16.92
C ASP A 76 7.00 -6.59 -15.66
N ILE A 77 6.25 -7.21 -14.75
CA ILE A 77 5.77 -6.59 -13.50
C ILE A 77 6.82 -6.61 -12.39
N ARG A 78 7.86 -7.45 -12.47
CA ARG A 78 8.83 -7.64 -11.37
C ARG A 78 9.58 -6.36 -10.97
N PRO A 79 10.03 -5.49 -11.90
CA PRO A 79 10.62 -4.21 -11.53
C PRO A 79 9.64 -3.29 -10.78
N GLY A 80 8.36 -3.29 -11.18
CA GLY A 80 7.29 -2.56 -10.51
C GLY A 80 7.06 -3.06 -9.09
N ILE A 81 7.00 -4.39 -8.90
CA ILE A 81 6.84 -5.02 -7.56
C ILE A 81 7.99 -4.61 -6.65
N ALA A 82 9.23 -4.65 -7.13
CA ALA A 82 10.40 -4.27 -6.33
C ALA A 82 10.35 -2.79 -5.92
N LEU A 83 10.01 -1.91 -6.85
CA LEU A 83 9.87 -0.48 -6.57
C LEU A 83 8.77 -0.20 -5.54
N HIS A 84 7.59 -0.80 -5.73
CA HIS A 84 6.44 -0.64 -4.85
C HIS A 84 6.76 -1.13 -3.44
N PHE A 85 7.32 -2.34 -3.33
CA PHE A 85 7.76 -2.91 -2.06
C PHE A 85 8.68 -1.95 -1.29
N TRP A 86 9.72 -1.42 -1.94
CA TRP A 86 10.66 -0.52 -1.27
C TRP A 86 10.05 0.82 -0.91
N TRP A 87 9.16 1.35 -1.75
CA TRP A 87 8.43 2.57 -1.46
C TRP A 87 7.57 2.43 -0.20
N ASP A 88 6.83 1.33 -0.08
CA ASP A 88 5.98 1.07 1.08
C ASP A 88 6.79 0.90 2.36
N ILE A 89 7.93 0.22 2.30
CA ILE A 89 8.85 0.11 3.45
C ILE A 89 9.21 1.51 3.97
N ILE A 90 9.55 2.43 3.07
CA ILE A 90 9.93 3.81 3.42
C ILE A 90 8.73 4.58 3.96
N ALA A 91 7.59 4.54 3.26
CA ALA A 91 6.38 5.28 3.62
C ALA A 91 5.84 4.83 4.99
N ILE A 92 5.69 3.53 5.20
CA ILE A 92 5.23 2.96 6.47
C ILE A 92 6.24 3.27 7.58
N ALA A 93 7.55 3.19 7.32
CA ALA A 93 8.56 3.54 8.33
C ALA A 93 8.48 5.02 8.75
N ILE A 94 8.17 5.94 7.83
CA ILE A 94 7.94 7.35 8.15
C ILE A 94 6.68 7.53 8.99
N GLU A 95 5.57 6.89 8.63
CA GLU A 95 4.32 6.99 9.39
C GLU A 95 4.42 6.39 10.79
N LEU A 96 5.09 5.24 10.93
CA LEU A 96 5.32 4.62 12.24
C LEU A 96 6.19 5.49 13.17
N ARG A 97 7.03 6.40 12.65
CA ARG A 97 7.75 7.37 13.50
C ARG A 97 6.84 8.45 14.07
N LYS A 98 5.71 8.73 13.42
CA LYS A 98 4.71 9.69 13.88
C LYS A 98 3.67 9.05 14.80
N TYR A 99 3.55 7.72 14.75
CA TYR A 99 2.63 6.96 15.58
C TYR A 99 2.88 7.24 17.07
N LYS A 100 1.84 7.71 17.76
CA LYS A 100 1.84 7.85 19.22
C LYS A 100 0.85 6.84 19.78
N PRO A 101 1.28 5.95 20.71
CA PRO A 101 0.34 5.10 21.41
C PRO A 101 -0.66 5.97 22.18
N ASP A 102 -1.92 5.52 22.27
CA ASP A 102 -2.91 6.20 23.10
C ASP A 102 -2.59 5.93 24.58
N ASP A 103 -2.02 6.93 25.25
CA ASP A 103 -1.66 6.87 26.68
C ASP A 103 -2.89 6.67 27.58
N ASN A 104 -4.12 6.92 27.11
CA ASN A 104 -5.34 6.68 27.86
C ASN A 104 -5.82 5.23 27.77
N PHE A 105 -5.36 4.48 26.77
CA PHE A 105 -5.66 3.05 26.64
C PHE A 105 -5.00 2.20 27.75
N SER A 106 -3.83 2.62 28.26
CA SER A 106 -3.15 1.94 29.38
C SER A 106 -3.63 2.39 30.76
N LYS A 107 -4.19 3.59 30.90
CA LYS A 107 -4.60 4.13 32.22
C LYS A 107 -5.79 3.39 32.84
N ASN A 108 -6.64 2.79 32.03
CA ASN A 108 -7.83 2.07 32.49
C ASN A 108 -7.61 0.55 32.67
N ARG A 109 -6.38 0.04 32.56
CA ARG A 109 -6.05 -1.36 32.87
C ARG A 109 -5.09 -1.43 34.05
N ARG A 110 -5.61 -1.72 35.24
CA ARG A 110 -4.81 -2.31 36.33
C ARG A 110 -4.89 -3.82 36.21
N GLU A 111 -3.79 -4.45 35.81
CA GLU A 111 -3.64 -5.90 35.94
C GLU A 111 -3.54 -6.23 37.43
N VAL A 112 -4.64 -6.72 38.00
CA VAL A 112 -4.65 -7.18 39.38
C VAL A 112 -4.28 -8.66 39.37
N HIS A 113 -3.04 -8.98 39.74
CA HIS A 113 -2.54 -10.35 39.82
C HIS A 113 -3.20 -11.08 41.00
N PHE A 114 -4.27 -11.83 40.71
CA PHE A 114 -4.74 -12.90 41.59
C PHE A 114 -4.61 -14.21 40.83
N MET A 115 -3.66 -15.05 41.25
CA MET A 115 -3.60 -16.42 40.76
C MET A 115 -4.81 -17.23 41.27
N PRO A 116 -5.35 -18.18 40.49
CA PRO A 116 -5.09 -18.47 39.08
C PRO A 116 -6.39 -18.35 38.24
N THR A 117 -7.00 -17.16 38.19
CA THR A 117 -8.10 -16.91 37.24
C THR A 117 -8.08 -15.45 36.78
N LEU A 118 -7.75 -15.23 35.51
CA LEU A 118 -7.74 -13.91 34.87
C LEU A 118 -9.18 -13.46 34.59
N TYR A 119 -9.60 -12.36 35.22
CA TYR A 119 -10.81 -11.63 34.86
C TYR A 119 -10.42 -10.20 34.46
N GLU A 120 -10.61 -9.84 33.18
CA GLU A 120 -10.55 -8.44 32.73
C GLU A 120 -11.90 -7.77 33.04
N TYR A 121 -11.88 -6.72 33.87
CA TYR A 121 -13.03 -5.82 34.03
C TYR A 121 -12.78 -4.53 33.25
N ARG A 122 -13.76 -4.14 32.42
CA ARG A 122 -13.83 -2.81 31.81
C ARG A 122 -14.68 -1.91 32.71
N PHE A 123 -14.17 -0.73 33.06
CA PHE A 123 -14.93 0.36 33.68
C PHE A 123 -15.14 1.47 32.66
#